data_AF-A0A9P0NZA2-F1
#
_entry.id   AF-A0A9P0NZA2-F1
#
_cell.length_a   1.000
_cell.length_b   1.000
_cell.length_c   1.000
_cell.angle_alpha   90.00
_cell.angle_beta   90.00
_cell.angle_gamma   90.00
#
_symmetry.space_group_name_H-M   'P 1'
#
loop_
_entity.id
_entity.type
_entity.pdbx_description
1 polymer ?
#
loop_
_entity_poly.entity_id
_entity_poly.type
_entity_poly.pdbx_seq_one_letter_code
_entity_poly.pdbx_strand_id
1 'polypeptide(L)'
;MSQRERNPIWQFFEKSTNDLSKAVCKICKKSLSLGSQEPKKQTLYGVKQHLSKFHGTEHRQVLKRQSELENIKNELNIIGRICRCYPNQCCQWCIKFRVIY
;
A
#
# COMPACT_ATOMS: atom_id res chain seq x y z
N MET A 1 2.62 7.88 -6.87
CA MET A 1 1.71 7.05 -6.05
C MET A 1 1.93 7.39 -4.58
N SER A 2 0.89 7.83 -3.88
CA SER A 2 1.03 8.23 -2.48
C SER A 2 1.20 6.99 -1.60
N GLN A 3 2.11 7.01 -0.64
CA GLN A 3 2.42 5.88 0.26
C GLN A 3 1.19 5.27 0.96
N ARG A 4 0.09 6.02 1.05
CA ARG A 4 -1.20 5.64 1.63
C ARG A 4 -2.00 4.66 0.77
N GLU A 5 -1.80 4.65 -0.54
CA GLU A 5 -2.51 3.80 -1.51
C GLU A 5 -1.90 2.40 -1.62
N ARG A 6 -0.71 2.17 -1.02
CA ARG A 6 -0.01 0.89 -1.12
C ARG A 6 -0.62 -0.22 -0.27
N ASN A 7 -1.44 0.11 0.73
CA ASN A 7 -1.92 -0.91 1.67
C ASN A 7 -3.37 -1.34 1.33
N PRO A 8 -3.60 -2.61 0.95
CA PRO A 8 -4.92 -3.09 0.53
C PRO A 8 -5.97 -3.07 1.64
N ILE A 9 -5.56 -2.88 2.90
CA ILE A 9 -6.47 -2.71 4.04
C ILE A 9 -7.46 -1.57 3.81
N TRP A 10 -7.03 -0.46 3.20
CA TRP A 10 -7.89 0.71 2.98
C TRP A 10 -9.05 0.47 2.00
N GLN A 11 -9.14 -0.69 1.35
CA GLN A 11 -10.34 -1.05 0.58
C GLN A 11 -11.55 -1.26 1.51
N PHE A 12 -11.32 -1.76 2.73
CA PHE A 12 -12.34 -2.12 3.71
C PHE A 12 -12.59 -1.06 4.79
N PHE A 13 -11.75 -0.03 4.82
CA PHE A 13 -11.84 1.06 5.79
C PHE A 13 -11.92 2.40 5.10
N GLU A 14 -12.72 3.29 5.65
CA GLU A 14 -12.85 4.67 5.20
C GLU A 14 -12.30 5.61 6.26
N LYS A 15 -11.58 6.67 5.86
CA LYS A 15 -11.17 7.71 6.81
C LYS A 15 -12.31 8.72 6.92
N SER A 16 -12.63 9.12 8.15
CA SER A 16 -13.61 10.18 8.35
C SER A 16 -13.07 11.51 7.81
N THR A 17 -13.89 12.25 7.05
CA THR A 17 -13.55 13.57 6.53
C THR A 17 -13.42 14.63 7.63
N ASN A 18 -14.21 14.48 8.70
CA ASN A 18 -14.21 15.39 9.85
C ASN A 18 -13.07 15.09 10.85
N ASP A 19 -12.71 13.81 11.00
CA ASP A 19 -11.73 13.34 11.99
C ASP A 19 -10.70 12.44 11.31
N LEU A 20 -9.58 13.00 10.87
CA LEU A 20 -8.51 12.23 10.22
C LEU A 20 -7.87 11.21 11.16
N SER A 21 -8.02 11.37 12.48
CA SER A 21 -7.57 10.43 13.52
C SER A 21 -8.44 9.18 13.63
N LYS A 22 -9.55 9.08 12.90
CA LYS A 22 -10.49 7.96 12.96
C LYS A 22 -10.66 7.30 11.59
N ALA A 23 -10.76 5.98 11.62
CA ALA A 23 -11.12 5.15 10.47
C ALA A 23 -12.41 4.38 10.78
N VAL A 24 -13.33 4.33 9.84
CA VAL A 24 -14.60 3.60 9.94
C VAL A 24 -14.49 2.32 9.12
N CYS A 25 -14.81 1.19 9.73
CA CYS A 25 -14.93 -0.07 9.01
C CYS A 25 -16.17 -0.05 8.11
N LYS A 26 -16.04 -0.40 6.83
CA LYS A 26 -17.19 -0.42 5.90
C LYS A 26 -18.16 -1.57 6.18
N ILE A 27 -17.70 -2.65 6.81
CA ILE A 27 -18.47 -3.88 7.05
C ILE A 27 -19.32 -3.75 8.33
N CYS A 28 -18.68 -3.42 9.46
CA CYS A 28 -19.35 -3.33 10.76
C CYS A 28 -19.66 -1.89 11.22
N LYS A 29 -19.30 -0.87 10.41
CA LYS A 29 -19.47 0.56 10.72
C LYS A 29 -18.80 1.04 12.01
N LYS A 30 -17.90 0.24 12.60
CA LYS A 30 -17.18 0.60 13.82
C LYS A 30 -16.09 1.63 13.54
N SER A 31 -16.03 2.67 14.37
CA SER A 31 -14.96 3.67 14.35
C SER A 31 -13.75 3.20 15.15
N LEU A 32 -12.57 3.28 14.55
CA LEU A 32 -11.28 2.92 15.12
C LEU A 32 -10.36 4.14 15.12
N SER A 33 -9.70 4.39 16.26
CA SER A 33 -8.70 5.46 16.37
C SER A 33 -7.37 5.02 15.76
N LEU A 34 -6.78 5.89 14.94
CA LEU A 34 -5.47 5.73 14.30
C LEU A 34 -4.31 6.28 15.13
N GLY A 35 -4.62 6.78 16.33
CA GLY A 35 -3.66 7.33 17.32
C GLY A 35 -3.19 8.75 17.03
N SER A 36 -3.14 9.17 15.76
CA SER A 36 -2.75 10.53 15.38
C SER A 36 -3.58 11.06 14.22
N GLN A 37 -3.77 12.38 14.19
CA GLN A 37 -4.34 13.10 13.05
C GLN A 37 -3.32 13.24 11.91
N GLU A 38 -2.02 13.24 12.25
CA GLU A 38 -0.95 13.36 11.26
C GLU A 38 -0.80 12.05 10.47
N PRO A 39 -1.01 12.05 9.16
CA PRO A 39 -1.04 10.83 8.36
C PRO A 39 0.31 10.08 8.30
N LYS A 40 1.42 10.73 8.65
CA LYS A 40 2.75 10.10 8.77
C LYS A 40 2.93 9.34 10.08
N LYS A 41 2.18 9.69 11.13
CA LYS A 41 2.25 9.11 12.48
C LYS A 41 1.08 8.16 12.79
N GLN A 42 0.24 7.86 11.80
CA GLN A 42 -0.90 6.97 11.94
C GLN A 42 -0.45 5.51 12.03
N THR A 43 -0.93 4.80 13.05
CA THR A 43 -0.68 3.37 13.19
C THR A 43 -1.85 2.56 12.61
N LEU A 44 -1.51 1.55 11.80
CA LEU A 44 -2.48 0.63 11.19
C LEU A 44 -2.82 -0.56 12.10
N TYR A 45 -2.19 -0.65 13.28
CA TYR A 45 -2.29 -1.81 14.15
C TYR A 45 -3.73 -2.11 14.58
N GLY A 46 -4.46 -1.11 15.07
CA GLY A 46 -5.85 -1.28 15.51
C GLY A 46 -6.79 -1.72 14.38
N VAL A 47 -6.57 -1.18 13.18
CA VAL A 47 -7.32 -1.52 11.95
C VAL A 47 -7.05 -2.96 11.51
N LYS A 48 -5.77 -3.36 11.49
CA LYS A 48 -5.37 -4.73 11.15
C LYS A 48 -5.89 -5.74 12.16
N GLN A 49 -5.78 -5.45 13.45
CA GLN A 49 -6.27 -6.34 14.51
C GLN A 49 -7.79 -6.48 14.45
N HIS A 50 -8.52 -5.38 14.19
CA HIS A 50 -9.97 -5.44 14.01
C HIS A 50 -10.35 -6.35 12.84
N LEU A 51 -9.71 -6.17 11.68
CA LEU A 51 -9.97 -7.02 10.52
C LEU A 51 -9.68 -8.50 10.84
N SER A 52 -8.56 -8.79 11.51
CA SER A 52 -8.19 -10.16 11.88
C SER A 52 -9.15 -10.82 12.88
N LYS A 53 -9.70 -10.07 13.84
CA LYS A 53 -10.56 -10.63 14.91
C LYS A 53 -12.03 -10.72 14.50
N PHE A 54 -12.53 -9.74 13.74
CA PHE A 54 -13.95 -9.63 13.42
C PHE A 54 -14.29 -10.06 11.99
N HIS A 55 -13.33 -9.98 11.06
CA HIS A 55 -13.54 -10.19 9.62
C HIS A 55 -12.46 -11.09 9.03
N GLY A 56 -12.41 -12.36 9.47
CA GLY A 56 -11.38 -13.31 9.07
C GLY A 56 -11.30 -13.57 7.56
N THR A 57 -12.44 -13.52 6.87
CA THR A 57 -12.55 -13.65 5.41
C THR A 57 -11.88 -12.49 4.67
N GLU A 58 -12.20 -11.25 5.03
CA GLU A 58 -11.59 -10.04 4.45
C GLU A 58 -10.12 -9.92 4.83
N HIS A 59 -9.75 -10.31 6.06
CA HIS A 59 -8.35 -10.38 6.48
C HIS A 59 -7.54 -11.32 5.59
N ARG A 60 -8.09 -12.49 5.24
CA ARG A 60 -7.45 -13.43 4.30
C ARG A 60 -7.26 -12.82 2.91
N GLN A 61 -8.25 -12.09 2.40
CA GLN A 61 -8.14 -11.40 1.10
C GLN A 61 -7.05 -10.33 1.10
N VAL A 62 -6.97 -9.54 2.18
CA VAL A 62 -5.91 -8.54 2.37
C VAL A 62 -4.53 -9.20 2.37
N LEU A 63 -4.35 -10.32 3.08
CA LEU A 63 -3.07 -11.02 3.13
C LEU A 63 -2.66 -11.56 1.77
N LYS A 64 -3.60 -12.15 1.02
CA LYS A 64 -3.35 -12.60 -0.36
C LYS A 64 -2.87 -11.44 -1.22
N ARG A 65 -3.61 -10.32 -1.23
CA ARG A 65 -3.25 -9.14 -2.01
C ARG A 65 -1.91 -8.54 -1.58
N GLN A 66 -1.59 -8.58 -0.28
CA GLN A 66 -0.29 -8.13 0.22
C GLN A 66 0.84 -9.01 -0.33
N SER A 67 0.69 -10.35 -0.32
CA SER A 67 1.68 -11.25 -0.93
C SER A 67 1.82 -11.05 -2.45
N GLU A 68 0.73 -10.83 -3.18
CA GLU A 68 0.74 -10.55 -4.61
C GLU A 68 1.53 -9.26 -4.91
N LEU A 69 1.31 -8.20 -4.12
CA LEU A 69 2.06 -6.95 -4.25
C LEU A 69 3.55 -7.13 -3.92
N GLU A 70 3.92 -7.96 -2.95
CA GLU A 70 5.33 -8.27 -2.66
C GLU A 70 5.97 -9.08 -3.79
N ASN A 71 5.25 -10.05 -4.38
CA ASN A 71 5.72 -10.80 -5.54
C ASN A 71 5.94 -9.88 -6.76
N ILE A 72 5.01 -8.98 -7.05
CA ILE A 72 5.15 -8.00 -8.13
C ILE A 72 6.35 -7.09 -7.87
N LYS A 73 6.56 -6.61 -6.64
CA LYS A 73 7.75 -5.81 -6.30
C LYS A 73 9.04 -6.60 -6.50
N ASN A 74 9.06 -7.87 -6.11
CA ASN A 74 10.20 -8.74 -6.31
C ASN A 74 10.47 -8.96 -7.80
N GLU A 75 9.44 -9.21 -8.61
CA GLU A 75 9.55 -9.34 -10.05
C GLU A 75 10.05 -8.04 -10.70
N LEU A 76 9.46 -6.90 -10.36
CA LEU A 76 9.92 -5.58 -10.84
C LEU A 76 11.36 -5.28 -10.41
N ASN A 77 11.77 -5.67 -9.20
CA ASN A 77 13.14 -5.55 -8.74
C ASN A 77 14.09 -6.47 -9.53
N ILE A 78 13.66 -7.68 -9.88
CA ILE A 78 14.41 -8.59 -10.76
C ILE A 78 14.52 -8.00 -12.17
N ILE A 79 13.44 -7.50 -12.76
CA ILE A 79 13.44 -6.84 -14.08
C ILE A 79 14.36 -5.61 -14.07
N GLY A 80 14.30 -4.79 -13.02
CA GLY A 80 15.19 -3.66 -12.82
C GLY A 80 16.68 -4.07 -12.73
N ARG A 81 16.98 -5.27 -12.22
CA ARG A 81 18.34 -5.86 -12.19
C ARG A 81 18.76 -6.50 -13.51
N ILE A 82 17.81 -6.97 -14.33
CA ILE A 82 18.08 -7.55 -15.65
C ILE A 82 18.45 -6.47 -16.68
N CYS A 83 18.07 -5.21 -16.46
CA CYS A 83 18.63 -4.07 -17.20
C CYS A 83 20.06 -3.73 -16.74
N ARG A 84 20.99 -4.67 -16.95
CA ARG A 84 22.42 -4.36 -17.01
C ARG A 84 22.69 -3.82 -18.40
N CYS A 85 22.74 -2.50 -18.56
CA CYS A 85 23.39 -1.92 -19.73
C CYS A 85 24.85 -2.42 -19.75
N TYR A 86 25.12 -3.43 -20.57
CA TYR A 86 26.46 -3.73 -21.04
C TYR A 86 26.91 -2.52 -21.88
N PRO A 87 28.18 -2.11 -21.79
CA PRO A 87 28.62 -0.81 -22.28
C PRO A 87 28.42 -0.74 -23.80
N ASN A 88 27.64 0.25 -24.26
CA ASN A 88 27.47 0.69 -25.65
C ASN A 88 26.28 0.19 -26.49
N GLN A 89 25.15 -0.19 -25.89
CA GLN A 89 23.88 -0.13 -26.66
C GLN A 89 22.70 0.31 -25.79
N CYS A 90 22.40 1.61 -25.86
CA CYS A 90 21.24 2.21 -25.22
C CYS A 90 19.95 1.67 -25.88
N CYS A 91 19.15 0.90 -25.14
CA CYS A 91 17.78 0.59 -25.54
C CYS A 91 16.92 1.88 -25.50
N GLN A 92 16.01 2.03 -26.46
CA GLN A 92 15.12 3.20 -26.65
C GLN A 92 14.32 3.66 -25.41
N TRP A 93 14.31 2.89 -24.32
CA TRP A 93 13.63 3.23 -23.07
C TRP A 93 14.34 4.28 -22.21
N CYS A 94 15.67 4.45 -22.34
CA CYS A 94 16.41 5.46 -21.56
C CYS A 94 16.21 6.90 -22.04
N ILE A 95 15.67 7.11 -23.26
CA ILE A 95 15.55 8.45 -23.86
C ILE A 95 14.29 9.19 -23.37
N LYS A 96 13.26 8.48 -22.90
CA LYS A 96 11.95 9.11 -22.58
C LYS A 96 11.80 9.69 -21.18
N PHE A 97 12.70 9.40 -20.24
CA PHE A 97 12.66 9.98 -18.90
C PHE A 97 13.92 10.79 -18.62
N ARG A 98 13.97 11.96 -19.24
CA ARG A 98 14.91 13.04 -18.93
C ARG A 98 14.62 13.54 -17.51
N VAL A 99 15.28 12.95 -16.51
CA VAL A 99 15.35 13.51 -15.16
C VAL A 99 16.30 14.71 -15.25
N ILE A 100 15.73 15.91 -15.32
CA ILE A 100 16.47 17.17 -15.16
C ILE A 100 16.67 17.37 -13.65
N TYR A 101 17.91 17.68 -13.28
CA TYR A 101 18.42 17.96 -11.93
C TYR A 101 17.64 19.05 -11.20
#